data_AF-A0A7J4PJK4-F1
#
_entry.id   AF-A0A7J4PJK4-F1
#
_cell.length_a   1.000
_cell.length_b   1.000
_cell.length_c   1.000
_cell.angle_alpha   90.00
_cell.angle_beta   90.00
_cell.angle_gamma   90.00
#
_symmetry.space_group_name_H-M   'P 1'
#
loop_
_entity.id
_entity.type
_entity.pdbx_description
1 polymer ?
#
loop_
_entity_poly.entity_id
_entity_poly.type
_entity_poly.pdbx_seq_one_letter_code
_entity_poly.pdbx_strand_id
1 'polypeptide(L)'
;MKSSELFAVFTAAVLVIIILWNIFPVHTFLGQEEDEAAPDLEVSASRAIQTVVNDSNASAYLSENFRVPEWRVVRTTLICHSTYDLNGTATQEGENVWKVEIMERNCACAGVNSLYVIEGYVSADTGELLDVSTKITSESGYEKATCSSTACH
;
A
#
# COMPACT_ATOMS: atom_id res chain seq x y z
N MET A 1 -36.78 -66.58 -9.80
CA MET A 1 -36.52 -65.14 -10.02
C MET A 1 -35.43 -65.00 -11.06
N LYS A 2 -35.68 -64.19 -12.10
CA LYS A 2 -34.84 -64.13 -13.31
C LYS A 2 -33.59 -63.29 -13.04
N SER A 3 -32.43 -63.80 -13.46
CA SER A 3 -31.10 -63.18 -13.35
C SER A 3 -30.97 -61.81 -14.05
N SER A 4 -31.98 -61.41 -14.83
CA SER A 4 -32.07 -60.11 -15.50
C SER A 4 -32.44 -58.94 -14.61
N GLU A 5 -32.97 -59.17 -13.39
CA GLU A 5 -33.36 -58.09 -12.47
C GLU A 5 -32.29 -57.74 -11.43
N LEU A 6 -31.31 -58.63 -11.20
CA LEU A 6 -30.18 -58.38 -10.30
C LEU A 6 -29.16 -57.40 -10.90
N PHE A 7 -28.98 -57.40 -12.23
CA PHE A 7 -28.06 -56.50 -12.91
C PHE A 7 -28.59 -55.05 -13.02
N ALA A 8 -29.90 -54.87 -13.09
CA ALA A 8 -30.53 -53.55 -13.18
C ALA A 8 -30.47 -52.78 -11.84
N VAL A 9 -30.52 -53.48 -10.71
CA VAL A 9 -30.42 -52.86 -9.38
C VAL A 9 -28.98 -52.42 -9.06
N PHE A 10 -27.98 -53.19 -9.51
CA PHE A 10 -26.57 -52.82 -9.31
C PHE A 10 -26.11 -51.65 -10.20
N THR A 11 -26.64 -51.52 -11.42
CA THR A 11 -26.30 -50.39 -12.31
C THR A 11 -26.90 -49.07 -11.85
N ALA A 12 -28.10 -49.08 -11.26
CA ALA A 12 -28.70 -47.88 -10.68
C ALA A 12 -27.97 -47.38 -9.41
N ALA A 13 -27.46 -48.29 -8.58
CA ALA A 13 -26.75 -47.92 -7.34
C ALA A 13 -25.38 -47.29 -7.59
N VAL A 14 -24.64 -47.72 -8.61
CA VAL A 14 -23.31 -47.17 -8.95
C VAL A 14 -23.44 -45.77 -9.57
N LEU A 15 -24.50 -45.51 -10.34
CA LEU A 15 -24.70 -44.22 -11.00
C LEU A 15 -25.05 -43.09 -10.00
N VAL A 16 -25.76 -43.41 -8.90
CA VAL A 16 -26.07 -42.44 -7.83
C VAL A 16 -24.82 -42.07 -7.02
N ILE A 17 -23.88 -42.99 -6.82
CA ILE A 17 -22.62 -42.71 -6.10
C ILE A 17 -21.69 -41.80 -6.95
N ILE A 18 -21.64 -41.99 -8.26
CA ILE A 18 -20.83 -41.15 -9.17
C ILE A 18 -21.39 -39.72 -9.28
N ILE A 19 -22.72 -39.54 -9.22
CA ILE A 19 -23.35 -38.21 -9.25
C ILE A 19 -23.13 -37.46 -7.92
N LEU A 20 -23.04 -38.17 -6.78
CA LEU A 20 -22.84 -37.54 -5.46
C LEU A 20 -21.39 -37.13 -5.16
N TRP A 21 -20.39 -37.66 -5.88
CA TRP A 21 -18.98 -37.23 -5.73
C TRP A 21 -18.60 -36.02 -6.61
N ASN A 22 -19.44 -35.63 -7.56
CA ASN A 22 -19.21 -34.46 -8.43
C ASN A 22 -19.84 -33.16 -7.91
N ILE A 23 -20.33 -33.15 -6.67
CA ILE A 23 -20.89 -31.95 -5.99
C ILE A 23 -20.02 -31.57 -4.77
N PHE A 24 -18.71 -31.85 -4.84
CA PHE A 24 -17.77 -31.02 -4.10
C PHE A 24 -17.41 -29.86 -5.02
N PRO A 25 -17.88 -28.64 -4.75
CA PRO A 25 -17.31 -27.49 -5.41
C PRO A 25 -15.83 -27.49 -5.08
N VAL A 26 -14.99 -27.52 -6.12
CA VAL A 26 -13.61 -27.03 -6.06
C VAL A 26 -13.69 -25.52 -5.77
N HIS A 27 -14.10 -25.18 -4.55
CA HIS A 27 -13.60 -24.07 -3.79
C HIS A 27 -12.32 -24.66 -3.18
N THR A 28 -11.10 -24.25 -3.49
CA THR A 28 -10.59 -22.92 -3.77
C THR A 28 -9.18 -23.17 -4.31
N PHE A 29 -8.92 -22.90 -5.58
CA PHE A 29 -7.59 -22.45 -5.97
C PHE A 29 -7.61 -20.93 -5.83
N LEU A 30 -7.81 -20.46 -4.60
CA LEU A 30 -7.26 -19.16 -4.25
C LEU A 30 -5.78 -19.43 -4.21
N GLY A 31 -5.04 -18.74 -5.09
CA GLY A 31 -3.63 -18.54 -4.84
C GLY A 31 -3.50 -18.21 -3.36
N GLN A 32 -2.63 -18.96 -2.71
CA GLN A 32 -2.04 -18.57 -1.46
C GLN A 32 -1.39 -17.20 -1.74
N GLU A 33 -2.17 -16.12 -1.67
CA GLU A 33 -1.71 -14.92 -1.00
C GLU A 33 -1.30 -15.46 0.36
N GLU A 34 0.00 -15.74 0.47
CA GLU A 34 0.61 -15.70 1.77
C GLU A 34 0.11 -14.39 2.37
N ASP A 35 -0.73 -14.51 3.41
CA ASP A 35 -0.89 -13.47 4.41
C ASP A 35 0.54 -13.17 4.88
N GLU A 36 1.28 -12.36 4.11
CA GLU A 36 2.36 -11.54 4.60
C GLU A 36 1.68 -10.72 5.69
N ALA A 37 1.78 -11.22 6.92
CA ALA A 37 1.21 -10.57 8.09
C ALA A 37 1.62 -9.11 8.00
N ALA A 38 0.62 -8.21 7.90
CA ALA A 38 0.88 -6.79 7.85
C ALA A 38 1.90 -6.46 8.95
N PRO A 39 2.98 -5.72 8.63
CA PRO A 39 4.01 -5.44 9.61
C PRO A 39 3.37 -4.86 10.87
N ASP A 40 3.77 -5.34 12.04
CA ASP A 40 3.27 -4.86 13.32
C ASP A 40 3.90 -3.48 13.59
N LEU A 41 3.26 -2.44 13.06
CA LEU A 41 3.74 -1.06 13.15
C LEU A 41 3.22 -0.41 14.43
N GLU A 42 4.11 0.09 15.28
CA GLU A 42 3.72 0.82 16.49
C GLU A 42 3.07 2.18 16.17
N VAL A 43 3.43 2.77 15.03
CA VAL A 43 2.98 4.10 14.61
C VAL A 43 2.06 4.00 13.41
N SER A 44 0.88 4.61 13.52
CA SER A 44 -0.05 4.72 12.40
C SER A 44 0.33 5.84 11.43
N ALA A 45 -0.13 5.72 10.17
CA ALA A 45 0.01 6.79 9.17
C ALA A 45 -0.57 8.15 9.65
N SER A 46 -1.69 8.14 10.38
CA SER A 46 -2.27 9.36 10.94
C SER A 46 -1.40 10.00 12.01
N ARG A 47 -0.72 9.18 12.83
CA ARG A 47 0.25 9.67 13.81
C ARG A 47 1.49 10.24 13.13
N ALA A 48 2.00 9.59 12.08
CA ALA A 48 3.11 10.10 11.28
C ALA A 48 2.79 11.45 10.63
N ILE A 49 1.59 11.63 10.07
CA ILE A 49 1.14 12.92 9.53
C ILE A 49 1.19 14.01 10.60
N GLN A 50 0.70 13.73 11.82
CA GLN A 50 0.74 14.70 12.91
C GLN A 50 2.18 15.05 13.31
N THR A 51 3.08 14.07 13.37
CA THR A 51 4.50 14.31 13.64
C THR A 51 5.08 15.30 12.64
N VAL A 52 4.82 15.11 11.34
CA VAL A 52 5.31 16.01 10.29
C VAL A 52 4.64 17.39 10.36
N VAL A 53 3.32 17.47 10.56
CA VAL A 53 2.62 18.76 10.64
C VAL A 53 3.01 19.58 11.88
N ASN A 54 3.39 18.92 12.97
CA ASN A 54 3.83 19.59 14.19
C ASN A 54 5.30 20.03 14.15
N ASP A 55 6.07 19.61 13.15
CA ASP A 55 7.41 20.14 12.96
C ASP A 55 7.37 21.65 12.67
N SER A 56 8.30 22.38 13.25
CA SER A 56 8.34 23.84 13.16
C SER A 56 8.57 24.36 11.74
N ASN A 57 9.38 23.66 10.94
CA ASN A 57 9.67 24.04 9.56
C ASN A 57 8.49 23.70 8.65
N ALA A 58 7.95 22.48 8.76
CA ALA A 58 6.77 22.07 8.01
C ALA A 58 5.54 22.93 8.32
N SER A 59 5.27 23.20 9.60
CA SER A 59 4.13 24.05 9.99
C SER A 59 4.26 25.48 9.50
N ALA A 60 5.46 26.07 9.58
CA ALA A 60 5.73 27.40 9.03
C ALA A 60 5.53 27.42 7.51
N TYR A 61 6.10 26.46 6.80
CA TYR A 61 5.98 26.36 5.34
C TYR A 61 4.53 26.13 4.89
N LEU A 62 3.78 25.30 5.62
CA LEU A 62 2.36 25.05 5.38
C LEU A 62 1.55 26.33 5.54
N SER A 63 1.77 27.09 6.63
CA SER A 63 1.09 28.36 6.88
C SER A 63 1.40 29.44 5.82
N GLU A 64 2.65 29.44 5.32
CA GLU A 64 3.11 30.42 4.34
C GLU A 64 2.63 30.13 2.92
N ASN A 65 2.62 28.86 2.50
CA ASN A 65 2.44 28.50 1.09
C ASN A 65 1.11 27.82 0.76
N PHE A 66 0.45 27.18 1.74
CA PHE A 66 -0.75 26.38 1.51
C PHE A 66 -2.00 27.19 1.90
N ARG A 67 -2.79 27.60 0.90
CA ARG A 67 -3.90 28.56 1.05
C ARG A 67 -5.27 27.93 0.84
N VAL A 68 -5.37 26.85 0.06
CA VAL A 68 -6.66 26.26 -0.35
C VAL A 68 -6.73 24.81 0.14
N PRO A 69 -7.32 24.56 1.32
CA PRO A 69 -7.39 23.22 1.91
C PRO A 69 -8.00 22.15 1.00
N GLU A 70 -8.97 22.52 0.15
CA GLU A 70 -9.62 21.60 -0.79
C GLU A 70 -8.69 21.11 -1.90
N TRP A 71 -7.57 21.80 -2.14
CA TRP A 71 -6.57 21.38 -3.12
C TRP A 71 -5.41 20.61 -2.51
N ARG A 72 -5.45 20.42 -1.19
CA ARG A 72 -4.40 19.74 -0.46
C ARG A 72 -4.54 18.24 -0.62
N VAL A 73 -3.45 17.60 -1.02
CA VAL A 73 -3.31 16.16 -1.07
C VAL A 73 -2.31 15.77 0.02
N VAL A 74 -2.72 14.85 0.87
CA VAL A 74 -1.84 14.19 1.85
C VAL A 74 -1.73 12.74 1.43
N ARG A 75 -0.51 12.29 1.17
CA ARG A 75 -0.19 10.90 0.86
C ARG A 75 0.72 10.36 1.95
N THR A 76 0.51 9.11 2.30
CA THR A 76 1.35 8.36 3.24
C THR A 76 1.70 7.03 2.62
N THR A 77 2.97 6.71 2.58
CA THR A 77 3.49 5.48 1.99
C THR A 77 4.38 4.80 3.03
N LEU A 78 4.15 3.52 3.28
CA LEU A 78 5.04 2.73 4.12
C LEU A 78 6.22 2.24 3.27
N ILE A 79 7.43 2.47 3.76
CA ILE A 79 8.68 1.98 3.19
C ILE A 79 9.23 0.94 4.17
N CYS A 80 9.16 -0.34 3.83
CA CYS A 80 9.63 -1.42 4.71
C CYS A 80 11.08 -1.81 4.40
N HIS A 81 11.91 -1.96 5.43
CA HIS A 81 13.22 -2.63 5.43
C HIS A 81 14.11 -2.41 4.18
N SER A 82 14.08 -1.23 3.56
CA SER A 82 14.61 -1.03 2.22
C SER A 82 16.01 -0.42 2.23
N THR A 83 16.92 -0.97 3.03
CA THR A 83 18.34 -0.77 2.78
C THR A 83 18.75 -1.86 1.78
N TYR A 84 19.23 -1.45 0.60
CA TYR A 84 19.77 -2.36 -0.39
C TYR A 84 21.27 -2.13 -0.48
N ASP A 85 22.06 -3.20 -0.56
CA ASP A 85 23.47 -3.06 -0.89
C ASP A 85 23.63 -2.53 -2.34
N LEU A 86 24.86 -2.18 -2.73
CA LEU A 86 25.14 -1.73 -4.10
C LEU A 86 24.85 -2.79 -5.19
N ASN A 87 24.56 -4.03 -4.78
CA ASN A 87 24.18 -5.13 -5.66
C ASN A 87 22.65 -5.32 -5.73
N GLY A 88 21.85 -4.49 -5.04
CA GLY A 88 20.39 -4.59 -5.00
C GLY A 88 19.87 -5.69 -4.05
N THR A 89 20.69 -6.16 -3.11
CA THR A 89 20.31 -7.15 -2.11
C THR A 89 19.72 -6.43 -0.90
N ALA A 90 18.50 -6.79 -0.50
CA ALA A 90 17.90 -6.27 0.72
C ALA A 90 18.77 -6.64 1.93
N THR A 91 19.22 -5.66 2.69
CA THR A 91 19.91 -5.85 3.96
C THR A 91 18.86 -5.84 5.08
N GLN A 92 18.89 -6.84 5.96
CA GLN A 92 17.86 -7.08 6.99
C GLN A 92 17.77 -6.01 8.11
N GLU A 93 18.49 -4.90 8.00
CA GLU A 93 18.61 -3.87 9.06
C GLU A 93 17.91 -2.55 8.72
N GLY A 94 17.05 -2.49 7.69
CA GLY A 94 16.28 -1.28 7.42
C GLY A 94 15.13 -1.10 8.42
N GLU A 95 14.99 0.07 9.03
CA GLU A 95 13.80 0.42 9.81
C GLU A 95 12.58 0.63 8.89
N ASN A 96 11.37 0.39 9.41
CA ASN A 96 10.15 0.74 8.68
C ASN A 96 9.92 2.25 8.79
N VAL A 97 9.64 2.91 7.66
CA VAL A 97 9.48 4.37 7.62
C VAL A 97 8.18 4.76 6.94
N TRP A 98 7.42 5.65 7.58
CA TRP A 98 6.35 6.39 6.95
C TRP A 98 6.92 7.56 6.16
N LYS A 99 6.81 7.50 4.83
CA LYS A 99 6.94 8.68 3.99
C LYS A 99 5.61 9.42 3.96
N VAL A 100 5.58 10.63 4.50
CA VAL A 100 4.44 11.55 4.47
C VAL A 100 4.71 12.63 3.43
N GLU A 101 3.75 12.84 2.53
CA GLU A 101 3.82 13.85 1.48
C GLU A 101 2.60 14.76 1.58
N ILE A 102 2.81 16.06 1.78
CA ILE A 102 1.75 17.07 1.83
C ILE A 102 1.99 18.04 0.69
N MET A 103 1.00 18.18 -0.20
CA MET A 103 1.09 19.02 -1.38
C MET A 103 -0.21 19.80 -1.60
N GLU A 104 -0.15 21.00 -2.17
CA GLU A 104 -1.33 21.75 -2.59
C GLU A 104 -1.30 21.93 -4.11
N ARG A 105 -2.20 21.21 -4.79
CA ARG A 105 -2.29 21.23 -6.25
C ARG A 105 -2.87 22.57 -6.70
N ASN A 106 -2.51 23.03 -7.89
CA ASN A 106 -3.14 24.21 -8.46
C ASN A 106 -4.11 23.75 -9.56
N CYS A 107 -5.41 24.00 -9.38
CA CYS A 107 -6.44 23.68 -10.38
C CYS A 107 -6.44 24.61 -11.62
N ALA A 108 -5.42 25.46 -11.79
CA ALA A 108 -5.33 26.35 -12.94
C ALA A 108 -5.05 25.58 -14.25
N CYS A 109 -6.07 25.51 -15.12
CA CYS A 109 -6.11 24.78 -16.40
C CYS A 109 -5.11 25.24 -17.49
N ALA A 110 -4.11 26.07 -17.21
CA ALA A 110 -3.10 26.47 -18.20
C ALA A 110 -1.87 27.08 -17.53
N GLY A 111 -0.84 26.27 -17.25
CA GLY A 111 0.44 26.75 -16.76
C GLY A 111 1.35 25.64 -16.21
N VAL A 112 2.66 25.85 -16.25
CA VAL A 112 3.61 25.07 -15.43
C VAL A 112 3.43 25.56 -14.00
N ASN A 113 2.52 24.91 -13.27
CA ASN A 113 2.18 25.34 -11.92
C ASN A 113 3.23 24.83 -10.94
N SER A 114 3.75 25.74 -10.12
CA SER A 114 4.55 25.39 -8.95
C SER A 114 3.70 24.58 -7.98
N LEU A 115 4.20 23.41 -7.59
CA LEU A 115 3.69 22.54 -6.56
C LEU A 115 4.55 22.75 -5.30
N TYR A 116 3.92 23.21 -4.24
CA TYR A 116 4.52 23.25 -2.91
C TYR A 116 4.42 21.86 -2.30
N VAL A 117 5.54 21.33 -1.81
CA VAL A 117 5.62 19.98 -1.26
C VAL A 117 6.35 20.01 0.07
N ILE A 118 5.78 19.31 1.04
CA ILE A 118 6.44 18.90 2.28
C ILE A 118 6.59 17.39 2.22
N GLU A 119 7.81 16.88 2.35
CA GLU A 119 8.09 15.45 2.53
C GLU A 119 8.65 15.25 3.93
N GLY A 120 8.07 14.34 4.69
CA GLY A 120 8.58 13.94 6.00
C GLY A 120 8.76 12.43 6.07
N TYR A 121 9.79 12.00 6.79
CA TYR A 121 10.09 10.60 7.03
C TYR A 121 10.01 10.36 8.53
N VAL A 122 9.12 9.46 8.95
CA VAL A 122 8.86 9.17 10.36
C VAL A 122 9.06 7.67 10.58
N SER A 123 9.84 7.30 11.59
CA SER A 123 9.98 5.88 11.96
C SER A 123 8.60 5.30 12.27
N ALA A 124 8.25 4.21 11.59
CA ALA A 124 6.98 3.52 11.80
C ALA A 124 6.98 2.68 13.09
N ASP A 125 8.15 2.49 13.68
CA ASP A 125 8.34 1.72 14.92
C ASP A 125 8.44 2.65 16.14
N THR A 126 9.07 3.83 16.04
CA THR A 126 9.27 4.72 17.22
C THR A 126 8.46 6.02 17.17
N GLY A 127 8.09 6.47 15.96
CA GLY A 127 7.40 7.74 15.74
C GLY A 127 8.34 8.94 15.71
N GLU A 128 9.65 8.70 15.76
CA GLU A 128 10.69 9.71 15.59
C GLU A 128 10.63 10.32 14.19
N LEU A 129 10.73 11.65 14.11
CA LEU A 129 10.89 12.36 12.85
C LEU A 129 12.35 12.26 12.39
N LEU A 130 12.58 11.46 11.34
CA LEU A 130 13.91 11.18 10.80
C LEU A 130 14.39 12.31 9.89
N ASP A 131 13.49 12.82 9.05
CA ASP A 131 13.77 13.94 8.15
C ASP A 131 12.49 14.70 7.79
N VAL A 132 12.66 15.97 7.47
CA VAL A 132 11.60 16.82 6.92
C VAL A 132 12.19 17.82 5.93
N SER A 133 11.65 17.82 4.73
CA SER A 133 12.09 18.70 3.65
C SER A 133 10.90 19.42 3.01
N THR A 134 11.17 20.63 2.55
CA THR A 134 10.21 21.46 1.82
C THR A 134 10.80 21.82 0.47
N LYS A 135 9.98 21.78 -0.57
CA LYS A 135 10.44 22.10 -1.94
C LYS A 135 9.33 22.66 -2.79
N ILE A 136 9.74 23.44 -3.78
CA ILE A 136 8.89 23.93 -4.87
C ILE A 136 9.34 23.21 -6.13
N THR A 137 8.41 22.55 -6.81
CA THR A 137 8.69 21.81 -8.05
C THR A 137 7.54 21.98 -9.04
N SER A 138 7.64 21.41 -10.23
CA SER A 138 6.46 21.26 -11.10
C SER A 138 5.73 19.96 -10.74
N GLU A 139 4.40 19.96 -10.86
CA GLU A 139 3.59 18.77 -10.61
C GLU A 139 4.04 17.57 -11.46
N SER A 140 4.28 17.79 -12.76
CA SER A 140 4.80 16.76 -13.67
C SER A 140 6.19 16.24 -13.28
N GLY A 141 7.04 17.10 -12.71
CA GLY A 141 8.37 16.70 -12.24
C GLY A 141 8.29 15.85 -10.98
N TYR A 142 7.35 16.17 -10.09
CA TYR A 142 7.12 15.44 -8.85
C TYR A 142 6.55 14.04 -9.10
N GLU A 143 5.52 13.92 -9.94
CA GLU A 143 4.92 12.62 -10.29
C GLU A 143 5.96 11.68 -10.91
N LYS A 144 6.77 12.18 -11.85
CA LYS A 144 7.82 11.37 -12.49
C LYS A 144 8.86 10.84 -11.50
N ALA A 145 9.24 11.64 -10.50
CA ALA A 145 10.24 11.25 -9.50
C ALA A 145 9.69 10.29 -8.43
N THR A 146 8.37 10.31 -8.18
CA THR A 146 7.72 9.46 -7.17
C THR A 146 7.28 8.10 -7.71
N CYS A 147 6.99 7.99 -9.01
CA CYS A 147 6.65 6.70 -9.64
C CYS A 147 7.76 5.64 -9.56
N SER A 148 9.01 6.00 -9.24
CA SER A 148 10.10 5.05 -9.04
C SER A 148 10.27 4.58 -7.59
N SER A 149 9.37 4.97 -6.65
CA SER A 149 9.53 4.61 -5.25
C SER A 149 9.18 3.14 -4.98
N THR A 150 10.02 2.47 -4.20
CA THR A 150 9.93 1.08 -3.72
C THR A 150 8.86 0.91 -2.63
N ALA A 151 7.62 1.33 -2.90
CA ALA A 151 6.51 1.09 -1.97
C ALA A 151 6.26 -0.42 -1.83
N CYS A 152 6.00 -0.87 -0.60
CA CYS A 152 5.54 -2.24 -0.37
C CYS A 152 4.07 -2.35 -0.80
N HIS A 153 3.79 -3.27 -1.71
CA HIS A 153 2.46 -3.59 -2.19
C HIS A 153 1.86 -4.73 -1.38
#